data_AF-A0A075HI70-F1
#
_entry.id   AF-A0A075HI70-F1
#
_cell.length_a   1.000
_cell.length_b   1.000
_cell.length_c   1.000
_cell.angle_alpha   90.00
_cell.angle_beta   90.00
_cell.angle_gamma   90.00
#
_symmetry.space_group_name_H-M   'P 1'
#
loop_
_entity.id
_entity.type
_entity.pdbx_description
1 polymer ?
#
loop_
_entity_poly.entity_id
_entity_poly.type
_entity_poly.pdbx_seq_one_letter_code
_entity_poly.pdbx_strand_id
1 'polypeptide(L)'
;MTYIRTDSTRTNPDARKAVRQFIRDKYGEEHLGKGVVGKDVKSKANVQDAHEAIRPSKPDVLSINASADEKRLYSLIWARFAASQMSQSIRERRELEAMVPDCVKSLRGTASWRTHSGWEAVFDQFNSNVRTTPPAGALEEQANWPIEKNDESPKMVTDHTKPPGRYTESSIVQAMKKVEIGRPSTYVSTILKLTGRGYVESDGGSLKPTNDGRMLWLDVVPFYNNQDEDYGLFTPNFTSKMEGNLDLVENGTQNGPEIWDSFVVQFRGMHNNALDIRKKTATPRQRALIESRLVHLQPELIDEVMSSKTVDEITGDEARVIIDRLKEIGDTVGYPPSEKQSALILKLADQIGIGLDGVLEMAGVSDISALTGGSSGTASELIGTLIEKSKELPATASQVDLIGKLAEQNDKQISELLTIVGARDISELTKNDASTIISKMKGRSRGRRRKKKS
;
A
#
# COMPACT_ATOMS: atom_id res chain seq x y z
N MET A 1 30.10 1.97 8.38
CA MET A 1 29.67 0.65 7.84
C MET A 1 29.95 0.64 6.35
N THR A 2 29.98 -0.54 5.72
CA THR A 2 30.03 -0.66 4.26
C THR A 2 28.73 -0.16 3.61
N TYR A 3 28.72 -0.04 2.28
CA TYR A 3 27.57 0.47 1.53
C TYR A 3 26.32 -0.39 1.75
N ILE A 4 25.19 0.26 2.05
CA ILE A 4 23.97 -0.42 2.54
C ILE A 4 23.07 -0.99 1.44
N ARG A 5 23.29 -0.61 0.18
CA ARG A 5 22.53 -1.13 -0.97
C ARG A 5 23.36 -2.21 -1.63
N THR A 6 23.25 -3.42 -1.10
CA THR A 6 23.98 -4.58 -1.59
C THR A 6 23.13 -5.83 -1.47
N ASP A 7 23.24 -6.70 -2.47
CA ASP A 7 22.73 -8.06 -2.50
C ASP A 7 23.79 -9.10 -2.07
N SER A 8 25.06 -8.68 -2.06
CA SER A 8 26.21 -9.48 -1.69
C SER A 8 26.24 -9.82 -0.20
N THR A 9 26.58 -11.07 0.08
CA THR A 9 26.92 -11.60 1.41
C THR A 9 28.41 -11.83 1.57
N ARG A 10 29.22 -11.40 0.58
CA ARG A 10 30.68 -11.52 0.59
C ARG A 10 31.30 -10.62 1.65
N THR A 11 32.35 -11.09 2.33
CA THR A 11 33.10 -10.28 3.30
C THR A 11 34.61 -10.29 3.05
N ASN A 12 35.24 -9.14 3.24
CA ASN A 12 36.67 -8.93 3.08
C ASN A 12 37.49 -9.84 4.04
N PRO A 13 38.56 -10.52 3.55
CA PRO A 13 39.44 -11.35 4.37
C PRO A 13 40.03 -10.66 5.62
N ASP A 14 40.48 -9.41 5.51
CA ASP A 14 41.08 -8.65 6.61
C ASP A 14 40.05 -8.35 7.71
N ALA A 15 38.83 -7.98 7.30
CA ALA A 15 37.74 -7.78 8.24
C ALA A 15 37.38 -9.07 8.99
N ARG A 16 37.40 -10.22 8.29
CA ARG A 16 37.21 -11.54 8.91
C ARG A 16 38.34 -11.87 9.87
N LYS A 17 39.60 -11.58 9.52
CA LYS A 17 40.75 -11.78 10.41
C LYS A 17 40.60 -10.96 11.70
N ALA A 18 40.26 -9.68 11.59
CA ALA A 18 40.06 -8.79 12.72
C ALA A 18 38.94 -9.26 13.66
N VAL A 19 37.76 -9.60 13.12
CA VAL A 19 36.65 -10.05 13.97
C VAL A 19 36.91 -11.42 14.59
N ARG A 20 37.62 -12.33 13.90
CA ARG A 20 38.02 -13.63 14.45
C ARG A 20 39.01 -13.47 15.60
N GLN A 21 39.95 -12.52 15.49
CA GLN A 21 40.84 -12.21 16.61
C GLN A 21 40.04 -11.73 17.82
N PHE A 22 39.10 -10.80 17.62
CA PHE A 22 38.21 -10.35 18.69
C PHE A 22 37.40 -11.49 19.32
N ILE A 23 36.85 -12.39 18.49
CA ILE A 23 36.07 -13.54 18.99
C ILE A 23 36.94 -14.43 19.88
N ARG A 24 38.15 -14.76 19.43
CA ARG A 24 39.12 -15.53 20.20
C ARG A 24 39.43 -14.89 21.54
N ASP A 25 39.75 -13.60 21.53
CA ASP A 25 40.21 -12.89 22.73
C ASP A 25 39.09 -12.72 23.77
N LYS A 26 37.86 -12.50 23.32
CA LYS A 26 36.71 -12.23 24.20
C LYS A 26 35.95 -13.49 24.60
N TYR A 27 35.75 -14.42 23.67
CA TYR A 27 34.88 -15.57 23.85
C TYR A 27 35.62 -16.90 23.88
N GLY A 28 36.89 -16.96 23.48
CA GLY A 28 37.67 -18.21 23.46
C GLY A 28 37.71 -18.90 22.09
N GLU A 29 38.62 -19.86 21.95
CA GLU A 29 38.85 -20.63 20.71
C GLU A 29 37.63 -21.49 20.33
N GLU A 30 36.90 -22.01 21.31
CA GLU A 30 35.69 -22.83 21.13
C GLU A 30 34.50 -22.06 20.51
N HIS A 31 34.59 -20.73 20.52
CA HIS A 31 33.62 -19.85 19.86
C HIS A 31 33.99 -19.53 18.41
N LEU A 32 35.16 -19.95 17.91
CA LEU A 32 35.52 -19.81 16.50
C LEU A 32 34.89 -20.90 15.64
N GLY A 33 34.18 -20.47 14.59
CA GLY A 33 33.61 -21.37 13.59
C GLY A 33 34.52 -21.55 12.38
N LYS A 34 34.09 -22.43 11.47
CA LYS A 34 34.67 -22.55 10.11
C LYS A 34 34.60 -21.22 9.33
N GLY A 35 33.69 -20.33 9.73
CA GLY A 35 33.45 -19.03 9.10
C GLY A 35 32.68 -19.14 7.79
N VAL A 36 31.79 -18.19 7.55
CA VAL A 36 31.03 -18.07 6.30
C VAL A 36 31.60 -16.90 5.50
N VAL A 37 31.88 -17.13 4.21
CA VAL A 37 32.45 -16.10 3.32
C VAL A 37 31.37 -15.39 2.48
N GLY A 38 30.17 -15.96 2.41
CA GLY A 38 29.07 -15.55 1.53
C GLY A 38 28.75 -16.62 0.49
N LYS A 39 27.48 -16.77 0.08
CA LYS A 39 27.08 -17.76 -0.95
C LYS A 39 27.57 -17.35 -2.34
N ASP A 40 27.67 -16.04 -2.54
CA ASP A 40 27.98 -15.39 -3.82
C ASP A 40 29.45 -15.59 -4.24
N VAL A 41 30.29 -16.11 -3.33
CA VAL A 41 31.68 -16.50 -3.59
C VAL A 41 31.75 -17.81 -4.38
N LYS A 42 30.71 -18.67 -4.31
CA LYS A 42 30.69 -19.96 -5.02
C LYS A 42 30.07 -19.87 -6.42
N SER A 43 29.26 -18.85 -6.69
CA SER A 43 28.67 -18.60 -8.01
C SER A 43 29.67 -17.85 -8.89
N LYS A 44 30.26 -18.54 -9.87
CA LYS A 44 31.15 -17.99 -10.91
C LYS A 44 30.41 -17.12 -11.95
N ALA A 45 29.38 -16.38 -11.55
CA ALA A 45 28.83 -15.34 -12.42
C ALA A 45 29.72 -14.10 -12.28
N ASN A 46 29.86 -13.30 -13.34
CA ASN A 46 30.65 -12.07 -13.39
C ASN A 46 30.16 -11.02 -12.37
N VAL A 47 30.38 -11.27 -11.08
CA VAL A 47 30.09 -10.33 -10.01
C VAL A 47 31.17 -9.25 -10.11
N GLN A 48 30.75 -8.03 -10.48
CA GLN A 48 31.59 -6.85 -10.33
C GLN A 48 32.19 -6.87 -8.90
N ASP A 49 33.52 -6.82 -8.84
CA ASP A 49 34.35 -7.06 -7.64
C ASP A 49 34.11 -6.07 -6.47
N ALA A 50 33.16 -5.14 -6.62
CA ALA A 50 32.91 -4.01 -5.74
C ALA A 50 31.83 -4.23 -4.66
N HIS A 51 30.99 -5.27 -4.75
CA HIS A 51 29.87 -5.43 -3.79
C HIS A 51 30.26 -6.33 -2.60
N GLU A 52 30.16 -5.75 -1.40
CA GLU A 52 30.48 -6.37 -0.11
C GLU A 52 29.25 -6.32 0.80
N ALA A 53 29.08 -7.33 1.65
CA ALA A 53 28.05 -7.38 2.69
C ALA A 53 28.06 -6.14 3.58
N ILE A 54 26.89 -5.82 4.12
CA ILE A 54 26.74 -4.77 5.13
C ILE A 54 27.40 -5.23 6.43
N ARG A 55 28.51 -4.58 6.80
CA ARG A 55 29.29 -4.88 8.00
C ARG A 55 29.92 -3.61 8.59
N PRO A 56 30.48 -3.67 9.82
CA PRO A 56 31.31 -2.60 10.34
C PRO A 56 32.52 -2.38 9.41
N SER A 57 32.85 -1.12 9.14
CA SER A 57 34.05 -0.78 8.35
C SER A 57 35.31 -1.20 9.10
N LYS A 58 35.30 -1.03 10.42
CA LYS A 58 36.33 -1.43 11.38
C LYS A 58 35.72 -2.41 12.40
N PRO A 59 35.93 -3.73 12.27
CA PRO A 59 35.30 -4.74 13.14
C PRO A 59 35.67 -4.65 14.62
N ASP A 60 36.81 -4.03 14.92
CA ASP A 60 37.33 -3.72 16.26
C ASP A 60 36.54 -2.63 16.98
N VAL A 61 35.75 -1.83 16.26
CA VAL A 61 34.89 -0.79 16.85
C VAL A 61 33.56 -1.40 17.29
N LEU A 62 33.34 -1.54 18.60
CA LEU A 62 32.12 -2.15 19.16
C LEU A 62 30.96 -1.17 19.37
N SER A 63 31.24 0.12 19.44
CA SER A 63 30.23 1.16 19.64
C SER A 63 30.56 2.41 18.84
N ILE A 64 29.53 3.19 18.53
CA ILE A 64 29.66 4.44 17.77
C ILE A 64 29.06 5.59 18.57
N ASN A 65 29.61 6.79 18.37
CA ASN A 65 29.00 8.00 18.89
C ASN A 65 27.91 8.48 17.93
N ALA A 66 26.68 8.03 18.17
CA ALA A 66 25.51 8.28 17.33
C ALA A 66 24.22 8.29 18.19
N SER A 67 23.06 8.52 17.55
CA SER A 67 21.75 8.42 18.20
C SER A 67 21.48 6.98 18.71
N ALA A 68 20.46 6.83 19.55
CA ALA A 68 20.10 5.53 20.13
C ALA A 68 19.75 4.49 19.04
N ASP A 69 18.99 4.89 18.02
CA ASP A 69 18.59 4.01 16.91
C ASP A 69 19.77 3.60 16.05
N GLU A 70 20.66 4.56 15.72
CA GLU A 70 21.87 4.28 14.96
C GLU A 70 22.81 3.33 15.72
N LYS A 71 22.98 3.54 17.03
CA LYS A 71 23.75 2.63 17.89
C LYS A 71 23.15 1.22 17.89
N ARG A 72 21.82 1.10 18.04
CA ARG A 72 21.13 -0.19 18.03
C ARG A 72 21.29 -0.92 16.70
N LEU A 73 21.14 -0.20 15.58
CA LEU A 73 21.35 -0.75 14.24
C LEU A 73 22.80 -1.18 14.03
N TYR A 74 23.77 -0.33 14.40
CA TYR A 74 25.19 -0.67 14.31
C TYR A 74 25.53 -1.94 15.10
N SER A 75 25.06 -2.04 16.34
CA SER A 75 25.25 -3.20 17.20
C SER A 75 24.66 -4.47 16.58
N LEU A 76 23.51 -4.38 15.90
CA LEU A 76 22.90 -5.50 15.20
C LEU A 76 23.73 -5.95 13.99
N ILE A 77 24.22 -5.00 13.17
CA ILE A 77 25.11 -5.32 12.05
C ILE A 77 26.42 -5.94 12.55
N TRP A 78 27.01 -5.38 13.61
CA TRP A 78 28.24 -5.89 14.20
C TRP A 78 28.04 -7.33 14.70
N ALA A 79 26.97 -7.58 15.47
CA ALA A 79 26.64 -8.91 15.98
C ALA A 79 26.43 -9.90 14.83
N ARG A 80 25.71 -9.51 13.76
CA ARG A 80 25.50 -10.36 12.59
C ARG A 80 26.80 -10.69 11.86
N PHE A 81 27.71 -9.73 11.73
CA PHE A 81 29.01 -9.96 11.11
C PHE A 81 29.89 -10.88 11.97
N ALA A 82 30.00 -10.63 13.27
CA ALA A 82 30.77 -11.48 14.18
C ALA A 82 30.22 -12.91 14.21
N ALA A 83 28.91 -13.07 14.38
CA ALA A 83 28.22 -14.36 14.38
C ALA A 83 28.51 -15.20 13.13
N SER A 84 28.68 -14.57 11.95
CA SER A 84 29.03 -15.28 10.71
C SER A 84 30.38 -16.01 10.76
N GLN A 85 31.26 -15.63 11.70
CA GLN A 85 32.58 -16.22 11.90
C GLN A 85 32.65 -17.12 13.15
N MET A 86 31.58 -17.22 13.93
CA MET A 86 31.51 -17.98 15.18
C MET A 86 31.05 -19.43 14.98
N SER A 87 31.26 -20.26 16.00
CA SER A 87 30.79 -21.64 16.06
C SER A 87 29.25 -21.71 16.22
N GLN A 88 28.68 -22.89 16.00
CA GLN A 88 27.24 -23.09 16.17
C GLN A 88 26.87 -23.06 17.66
N SER A 89 25.72 -22.45 17.97
CA SER A 89 25.06 -22.65 19.26
C SER A 89 24.62 -24.11 19.39
N ILE A 90 24.88 -24.72 20.54
CA ILE A 90 24.54 -26.12 20.82
C ILE A 90 23.48 -26.15 21.92
N ARG A 91 22.42 -26.91 21.67
CA ARG A 91 21.35 -27.17 22.63
C ARG A 91 21.21 -28.67 22.85
N GLU A 92 20.93 -29.04 24.09
CA GLU A 92 20.36 -30.34 24.39
C GLU A 92 18.83 -30.23 24.26
N ARG A 93 18.22 -31.24 23.64
CA ARG A 93 16.76 -31.37 23.52
C ARG A 93 16.39 -32.78 23.92
N ARG A 94 15.47 -32.91 24.87
CA ARG A 94 14.88 -34.19 25.27
C ARG A 94 13.41 -34.17 24.96
N GLU A 95 12.95 -35.22 24.29
CA GLU A 95 11.54 -35.48 24.08
C GLU A 95 11.09 -36.46 25.15
N LEU A 96 9.97 -36.14 25.80
CA LEU A 96 9.46 -36.89 26.94
C LEU A 96 8.12 -37.47 26.54
N GLU A 97 7.94 -38.76 26.83
CA GLU A 97 6.65 -39.43 26.77
C GLU A 97 6.39 -40.06 28.13
N ALA A 98 5.28 -39.67 28.77
CA ALA A 98 4.91 -40.11 30.09
C ALA A 98 3.54 -40.80 30.06
N MET A 99 3.43 -41.92 30.76
CA MET A 99 2.17 -42.59 31.00
C MET A 99 1.58 -42.09 32.30
N VAL A 100 0.27 -41.85 32.32
CA VAL A 100 -0.47 -41.52 33.53
C VAL A 100 -1.45 -42.67 33.79
N PRO A 101 -1.48 -43.24 35.01
CA PRO A 101 -2.49 -44.23 35.37
C PRO A 101 -3.89 -43.74 35.01
N ASP A 102 -4.71 -44.65 34.47
CA ASP A 102 -6.09 -44.38 34.05
C ASP A 102 -6.26 -43.36 32.89
N CYS A 103 -5.16 -42.93 32.26
CA CYS A 103 -5.19 -42.11 31.05
C CYS A 103 -4.88 -42.95 29.81
N VAL A 104 -5.80 -42.96 28.83
CA VAL A 104 -5.66 -43.74 27.58
C VAL A 104 -4.54 -43.20 26.68
N LYS A 105 -4.21 -41.90 26.77
CA LYS A 105 -3.20 -41.25 25.93
C LYS A 105 -1.97 -40.90 26.77
N SER A 106 -0.79 -41.12 26.18
CA SER A 106 0.46 -40.63 26.76
C SER A 106 0.53 -39.10 26.72
N LEU A 107 1.16 -38.52 27.73
CA LEU A 107 1.53 -37.11 27.74
C LEU A 107 2.87 -36.95 27.01
N ARG A 108 2.97 -35.94 26.15
CA ARG A 108 4.20 -35.62 25.41
C ARG A 108 4.71 -34.25 25.79
N GLY A 109 6.02 -34.14 25.96
CA GLY A 109 6.69 -32.91 26.32
C GLY A 109 8.04 -32.76 25.62
N THR A 110 8.58 -31.56 25.65
CA THR A 110 9.93 -31.28 25.19
C THR A 110 10.63 -30.39 26.19
N ALA A 111 11.84 -30.78 26.60
CA ALA A 111 12.76 -29.95 27.36
C ALA A 111 13.94 -29.57 26.48
N SER A 112 14.38 -28.31 26.52
CA SER A 112 15.60 -27.89 25.82
C SER A 112 16.31 -26.75 26.55
N TRP A 113 17.64 -26.83 26.59
CA TRP A 113 18.53 -25.82 27.15
C TRP A 113 19.80 -25.72 26.32
N ARG A 114 20.45 -24.55 26.37
CA ARG A 114 21.68 -24.25 25.64
C ARG A 114 22.90 -24.69 26.44
N THR A 115 23.73 -25.54 25.84
CA THR A 115 24.98 -26.06 26.42
C THR A 115 26.22 -25.34 25.88
N HIS A 116 26.13 -24.78 24.66
CA HIS A 116 27.16 -23.90 24.09
C HIS A 116 26.52 -22.69 23.43
N SER A 117 27.03 -21.49 23.69
CA SER A 117 26.42 -20.27 23.16
C SER A 117 26.75 -20.01 21.69
N GLY A 118 27.95 -20.39 21.24
CA GLY A 118 28.39 -20.18 19.86
C GLY A 118 28.10 -18.74 19.37
N TRP A 119 27.53 -18.63 18.17
CA TRP A 119 27.15 -17.34 17.58
C TRP A 119 26.13 -16.53 18.37
N GLU A 120 25.36 -17.14 19.30
CA GLU A 120 24.36 -16.39 20.08
C GLU A 120 25.00 -15.42 21.08
N ALA A 121 26.26 -15.63 21.48
CA ALA A 121 26.95 -14.82 22.48
C ALA A 121 27.09 -13.33 22.11
N VAL A 122 27.11 -13.02 20.80
CA VAL A 122 27.17 -11.64 20.30
C VAL A 122 25.78 -10.99 20.21
N PHE A 123 24.71 -11.74 20.47
CA PHE A 123 23.33 -11.27 20.46
C PHE A 123 22.71 -11.13 21.86
N ASP A 124 23.48 -11.29 22.95
CA ASP A 124 22.94 -11.28 24.32
C ASP A 124 22.12 -10.02 24.65
N GLN A 125 22.51 -8.84 24.13
CA GLN A 125 21.74 -7.60 24.30
C GLN A 125 20.35 -7.60 23.63
N PHE A 126 20.10 -8.54 22.70
CA PHE A 126 18.83 -8.70 21.99
C PHE A 126 18.01 -9.88 22.53
N ASN A 127 18.65 -10.83 23.23
CA ASN A 127 18.06 -12.09 23.67
C ASN A 127 18.25 -12.27 25.18
N SER A 128 17.30 -11.80 25.98
CA SER A 128 17.43 -11.80 27.46
C SER A 128 17.08 -13.13 28.14
N ASN A 129 16.35 -14.04 27.48
CA ASN A 129 15.69 -15.18 28.14
C ASN A 129 16.14 -16.54 27.58
N VAL A 130 17.45 -16.81 27.58
CA VAL A 130 17.97 -18.11 27.12
C VAL A 130 18.13 -19.07 28.29
N ARG A 131 17.40 -20.20 28.26
CA ARG A 131 17.58 -21.30 29.22
C ARG A 131 18.92 -22.00 28.98
N THR A 132 19.79 -22.02 29.98
CA THR A 132 21.13 -22.64 29.92
C THR A 132 21.28 -23.82 30.87
N THR A 133 20.38 -23.96 31.84
CA THR A 133 20.37 -25.08 32.78
C THR A 133 19.31 -26.11 32.39
N PRO A 134 19.58 -27.41 32.60
CA PRO A 134 18.55 -28.43 32.48
C PRO A 134 17.39 -28.15 33.45
N PRO A 135 16.17 -28.60 33.14
CA PRO A 135 15.08 -28.68 34.11
C PRO A 135 15.50 -29.41 35.39
N ALA A 136 14.93 -29.01 36.53
CA ALA A 136 15.25 -29.61 37.83
C ALA A 136 14.74 -31.05 37.99
N GLY A 137 13.75 -31.48 37.20
CA GLY A 137 13.19 -32.84 37.27
C GLY A 137 14.08 -33.88 36.59
N ALA A 138 13.99 -35.14 37.03
CA ALA A 138 14.77 -36.26 36.50
C ALA A 138 14.34 -36.60 35.06
N LEU A 139 15.21 -36.36 34.09
CA LEU A 139 14.96 -36.61 32.66
C LEU A 139 15.44 -37.99 32.20
N GLU A 140 15.37 -38.98 33.10
CA GLU A 140 15.79 -40.37 32.88
C GLU A 140 14.58 -41.26 32.56
N GLU A 141 14.82 -42.39 31.89
CA GLU A 141 13.77 -43.37 31.65
C GLU A 141 13.22 -43.92 32.98
N GLN A 142 11.92 -44.19 33.02
CA GLN A 142 11.22 -44.68 34.23
C GLN A 142 11.20 -43.71 35.42
N ALA A 143 11.65 -42.46 35.25
CA ALA A 143 11.49 -41.43 36.27
C ALA A 143 10.00 -41.13 36.51
N ASN A 144 9.62 -41.01 37.79
CA ASN A 144 8.27 -40.64 38.19
C ASN A 144 8.18 -39.13 38.43
N TRP A 145 7.25 -38.46 37.74
CA TRP A 145 7.03 -37.03 37.85
C TRP A 145 5.70 -36.77 38.57
N PRO A 146 5.70 -36.14 39.76
CA PRO A 146 4.46 -35.76 40.41
C PRO A 146 3.78 -34.67 39.59
N ILE A 147 2.51 -34.89 39.23
CA ILE A 147 1.66 -33.85 38.65
C ILE A 147 0.80 -33.31 39.79
N GLU A 148 1.19 -32.15 40.32
CA GLU A 148 0.37 -31.45 41.31
C GLU A 148 -0.88 -30.89 40.66
N LYS A 149 -2.04 -31.19 41.26
CA LYS A 149 -3.32 -30.61 40.87
C LYS A 149 -3.49 -29.27 41.57
N ASN A 150 -3.37 -28.19 40.82
CA ASN A 150 -3.64 -26.83 41.24
C ASN A 150 -4.34 -26.05 40.10
N ASP A 151 -4.60 -24.76 40.31
CA ASP A 151 -5.33 -23.93 39.34
C ASP A 151 -4.62 -23.79 37.97
N GLU A 152 -3.31 -24.06 37.90
CA GLU A 152 -2.51 -23.93 36.68
C GLU A 152 -2.10 -25.28 36.05
N SER A 153 -2.30 -26.40 36.74
CA SER A 153 -1.89 -27.73 36.25
C SER A 153 -2.73 -28.87 36.86
N PRO A 154 -3.21 -29.85 36.05
CA PRO A 154 -3.35 -29.80 34.59
C PRO A 154 -4.48 -28.84 34.19
N LYS A 155 -4.25 -28.04 33.14
CA LYS A 155 -5.21 -27.06 32.61
C LYS A 155 -5.69 -27.48 31.23
N MET A 156 -7.01 -27.59 31.05
CA MET A 156 -7.58 -27.83 29.73
C MET A 156 -7.49 -26.54 28.92
N VAL A 157 -6.81 -26.62 27.76
CA VAL A 157 -6.69 -25.50 26.81
C VAL A 157 -7.36 -25.92 25.50
N THR A 158 -8.35 -25.15 25.08
CA THR A 158 -8.93 -25.25 23.75
C THR A 158 -8.33 -24.16 22.88
N ASP A 159 -7.83 -24.52 21.69
CA ASP A 159 -7.27 -23.58 20.73
C ASP A 159 -7.91 -23.79 19.35
N HIS A 160 -7.81 -22.77 18.51
CA HIS A 160 -8.33 -22.78 17.14
C HIS A 160 -7.20 -22.50 16.15
N THR A 161 -7.31 -23.07 14.95
CA THR A 161 -6.38 -22.75 13.87
C THR A 161 -6.50 -21.27 13.51
N LYS A 162 -5.35 -20.61 13.40
CA LYS A 162 -5.27 -19.21 13.01
C LYS A 162 -5.10 -19.12 11.50
N PRO A 163 -5.66 -18.08 10.84
CA PRO A 163 -5.38 -17.82 9.45
C PRO A 163 -3.88 -17.48 9.25
N PRO A 164 -3.37 -17.57 8.00
CA PRO A 164 -2.03 -17.10 7.68
C PRO A 164 -1.84 -15.63 8.10
N GLY A 165 -0.69 -15.33 8.70
CA GLY A 165 -0.35 -13.96 9.09
C GLY A 165 -0.23 -13.05 7.87
N ARG A 166 -0.64 -11.79 8.03
CA ARG A 166 -0.39 -10.76 7.03
C ARG A 166 1.11 -10.49 6.91
N TYR A 167 1.51 -9.93 5.78
CA TYR A 167 2.88 -9.48 5.61
C TYR A 167 3.14 -8.25 6.48
N THR A 168 4.33 -8.16 7.08
CA THR A 168 4.91 -6.92 7.59
C THR A 168 5.85 -6.35 6.53
N GLU A 169 6.41 -5.16 6.75
CA GLU A 169 7.44 -4.63 5.84
C GLU A 169 8.63 -5.60 5.69
N SER A 170 9.05 -6.27 6.75
CA SER A 170 10.16 -7.22 6.68
C SER A 170 9.77 -8.51 5.93
N SER A 171 8.59 -9.06 6.18
CA SER A 171 8.20 -10.33 5.55
C SER A 171 7.75 -10.15 4.10
N ILE A 172 7.24 -8.97 3.70
CA ILE A 172 7.00 -8.69 2.27
C ILE A 172 8.31 -8.53 1.50
N VAL A 173 9.33 -7.88 2.08
CA VAL A 173 10.67 -7.81 1.46
C VAL A 173 11.27 -9.21 1.31
N GLN A 174 11.10 -10.06 2.31
CA GLN A 174 11.55 -11.45 2.23
C GLN A 174 10.81 -12.24 1.13
N ALA A 175 9.49 -12.04 1.01
CA ALA A 175 8.69 -12.66 -0.04
C ALA A 175 9.14 -12.19 -1.43
N MET A 176 9.28 -10.87 -1.63
CA MET A 176 9.79 -10.26 -2.86
C MET A 176 11.17 -10.82 -3.25
N LYS A 177 12.11 -10.87 -2.30
CA LYS A 177 13.44 -11.45 -2.52
C LYS A 177 13.38 -12.94 -2.90
N LYS A 178 12.49 -13.72 -2.28
CA LYS A 178 12.33 -15.16 -2.57
C LYS A 178 11.86 -15.42 -4.00
N VAL A 179 11.04 -14.53 -4.55
CA VAL A 179 10.56 -14.60 -5.93
C VAL A 179 11.36 -13.69 -6.88
N GLU A 180 12.51 -13.19 -6.43
CA GLU A 180 13.44 -12.37 -7.22
C GLU A 180 12.86 -11.06 -7.79
N ILE A 181 11.83 -10.53 -7.13
CA ILE A 181 11.22 -9.24 -7.45
C ILE A 181 11.88 -8.14 -6.65
N GLY A 182 12.32 -7.10 -7.34
CA GLY A 182 12.97 -5.95 -6.75
C GLY A 182 14.42 -6.21 -6.35
N ARG A 183 15.08 -5.14 -5.90
CA ARG A 183 16.52 -5.08 -5.61
C ARG A 183 16.71 -4.29 -4.32
N PRO A 184 17.91 -4.33 -3.68
CA PRO A 184 18.19 -3.55 -2.47
C PRO A 184 17.83 -2.06 -2.56
N SER A 185 17.86 -1.49 -3.77
CA SER A 185 17.46 -0.12 -4.07
C SER A 185 15.94 0.10 -4.12
N THR A 186 15.13 -0.93 -4.38
CA THR A 186 13.70 -0.79 -4.66
C THR A 186 12.79 -1.28 -3.54
N TYR A 187 13.20 -2.23 -2.70
CA TYR A 187 12.35 -2.82 -1.65
C TYR A 187 11.57 -1.78 -0.80
N VAL A 188 12.30 -0.88 -0.14
CA VAL A 188 11.69 0.14 0.74
C VAL A 188 10.85 1.13 -0.07
N SER A 189 11.34 1.55 -1.24
CA SER A 189 10.63 2.54 -2.06
C SER A 189 9.33 1.98 -2.66
N THR A 190 9.25 0.68 -2.94
CA THR A 190 8.03 0.00 -3.38
C THR A 190 6.98 0.02 -2.28
N ILE A 191 7.33 -0.35 -1.05
CA ILE A 191 6.40 -0.35 0.10
C ILE A 191 5.89 1.08 0.36
N LEU A 192 6.80 2.07 0.42
CA LEU A 192 6.44 3.47 0.64
C LEU A 192 5.53 4.01 -0.47
N LYS A 193 5.71 3.59 -1.72
CA LYS A 193 4.81 3.97 -2.83
C LYS A 193 3.43 3.34 -2.69
N LEU A 194 3.35 2.07 -2.29
CA LEU A 194 2.06 1.40 -2.07
C LEU A 194 1.27 2.08 -0.94
N THR A 195 1.94 2.41 0.17
CA THR A 195 1.31 3.12 1.29
C THR A 195 0.98 4.57 0.93
N GLY A 196 1.91 5.31 0.32
CA GLY A 196 1.71 6.71 -0.06
C GLY A 196 0.62 6.92 -1.12
N ARG A 197 0.31 5.89 -1.93
CA ARG A 197 -0.82 5.89 -2.88
C ARG A 197 -2.11 5.36 -2.27
N GLY A 198 -2.11 4.93 -1.02
CA GLY A 198 -3.29 4.42 -0.33
C GLY A 198 -3.74 3.03 -0.82
N TYR A 199 -2.86 2.21 -1.40
CA TYR A 199 -3.19 0.82 -1.78
C TYR A 199 -3.06 -0.15 -0.60
N VAL A 200 -2.18 0.18 0.34
CA VAL A 200 -1.99 -0.57 1.58
C VAL A 200 -1.88 0.38 2.76
N GLU A 201 -2.31 -0.08 3.93
CA GLU A 201 -2.18 0.62 5.21
C GLU A 201 -1.43 -0.25 6.22
N SER A 202 -0.77 0.38 7.19
CA SER A 202 -0.11 -0.32 8.30
C SER A 202 -1.09 -0.44 9.47
N ASP A 203 -1.34 -1.67 9.90
CA ASP A 203 -2.19 -2.02 11.04
C ASP A 203 -1.39 -2.89 12.00
N GLY A 204 -0.96 -2.32 13.13
CA GLY A 204 -0.10 -3.01 14.10
C GLY A 204 1.22 -3.53 13.50
N GLY A 205 1.76 -2.85 12.48
CA GLY A 205 2.97 -3.26 11.75
C GLY A 205 2.75 -4.29 10.64
N SER A 206 1.51 -4.76 10.46
CA SER A 206 1.10 -5.59 9.33
C SER A 206 0.56 -4.72 8.20
N LEU A 207 0.90 -5.07 6.96
CA LEU A 207 0.38 -4.44 5.75
C LEU A 207 -0.98 -5.05 5.40
N LYS A 208 -1.99 -4.19 5.35
CA LYS A 208 -3.37 -4.54 4.99
C LYS A 208 -3.74 -3.83 3.68
N PRO A 209 -4.33 -4.52 2.69
CA PRO A 209 -4.79 -3.86 1.48
C PRO A 209 -6.04 -3.01 1.78
N THR A 210 -6.08 -1.81 1.22
CA THR A 210 -7.24 -0.92 1.28
C THR A 210 -8.32 -1.36 0.29
N ASN A 211 -9.49 -0.72 0.31
CA ASN A 211 -10.53 -0.96 -0.69
C ASN A 211 -10.04 -0.64 -2.11
N ASP A 212 -9.28 0.46 -2.29
CA ASP A 212 -8.71 0.84 -3.58
C ASP A 212 -7.63 -0.16 -4.04
N GLY A 213 -6.78 -0.63 -3.12
CA GLY A 213 -5.80 -1.67 -3.43
C GLY A 213 -6.44 -2.99 -3.83
N ARG A 214 -7.54 -3.36 -3.16
CA ARG A 214 -8.34 -4.54 -3.50
C ARG A 214 -9.02 -4.39 -4.85
N MET A 215 -9.66 -3.26 -5.13
CA MET A 215 -10.31 -2.99 -6.41
C MET A 215 -9.29 -3.08 -7.56
N LEU A 216 -8.09 -2.48 -7.40
CA LEU A 216 -7.05 -2.57 -8.41
C LEU A 216 -6.67 -4.04 -8.69
N TRP A 217 -6.48 -4.84 -7.63
CA TRP A 217 -6.06 -6.22 -7.78
C TRP A 217 -7.15 -7.18 -8.26
N LEU A 218 -8.39 -7.00 -7.81
CA LEU A 218 -9.51 -7.90 -8.10
C LEU A 218 -10.23 -7.53 -9.40
N ASP A 219 -10.29 -6.24 -9.74
CA ASP A 219 -11.11 -5.77 -10.85
C ASP A 219 -10.28 -5.29 -12.05
N VAL A 220 -9.07 -4.75 -11.83
CA VAL A 220 -8.25 -4.18 -12.93
C VAL A 220 -7.16 -5.14 -13.41
N VAL A 221 -6.40 -5.74 -12.50
CA VAL A 221 -5.31 -6.67 -12.84
C VAL A 221 -5.77 -7.86 -13.71
N PRO A 222 -6.97 -8.44 -13.55
CA PRO A 222 -7.42 -9.54 -14.41
C PRO A 222 -7.44 -9.21 -15.91
N PHE A 223 -7.71 -7.95 -16.30
CA PHE A 223 -7.67 -7.55 -17.72
C PHE A 223 -6.26 -7.72 -18.33
N TYR A 224 -5.22 -7.61 -17.52
CA TYR A 224 -3.82 -7.71 -17.94
C TYR A 224 -3.20 -9.09 -17.70
N ASN A 225 -3.83 -9.93 -16.86
CA ASN A 225 -3.31 -11.26 -16.53
C ASN A 225 -4.00 -12.41 -17.26
N ASN A 226 -5.25 -12.22 -17.72
CA ASN A 226 -5.99 -13.23 -18.51
C ASN A 226 -5.62 -13.12 -20.00
N GLN A 227 -4.35 -13.38 -20.31
CA GLN A 227 -3.78 -13.31 -21.65
C GLN A 227 -3.24 -14.68 -22.05
N ASP A 228 -3.28 -15.04 -23.33
CA ASP A 228 -2.80 -16.33 -23.86
C ASP A 228 -1.26 -16.49 -23.81
N GLU A 229 -0.53 -15.56 -23.19
CA GLU A 229 0.91 -15.68 -22.94
C GLU A 229 1.19 -16.51 -21.68
N ASP A 230 2.37 -17.14 -21.61
CA ASP A 230 2.78 -18.05 -20.53
C ASP A 230 2.62 -17.46 -19.11
N TYR A 231 2.70 -16.13 -18.97
CA TYR A 231 2.53 -15.42 -17.69
C TYR A 231 1.95 -14.01 -17.86
N GLY A 232 0.92 -13.65 -17.08
CA GLY A 232 0.31 -12.31 -17.07
C GLY A 232 1.23 -11.17 -16.59
N LEU A 233 0.94 -9.93 -17.00
CA LEU A 233 1.77 -8.74 -16.74
C LEU A 233 2.08 -8.50 -15.26
N PHE A 234 1.08 -8.64 -14.38
CA PHE A 234 1.21 -8.38 -12.95
C PHE A 234 1.52 -9.63 -12.14
N THR A 235 2.11 -10.65 -12.78
CA THR A 235 2.54 -11.87 -12.08
C THR A 235 3.94 -11.71 -11.49
N PRO A 236 4.23 -12.44 -10.40
CA PRO A 236 5.59 -12.49 -9.85
C PRO A 236 6.63 -12.93 -10.88
N ASN A 237 6.29 -13.91 -11.72
CA ASN A 237 7.21 -14.46 -12.71
C ASN A 237 7.56 -13.47 -13.82
N PHE A 238 6.57 -12.75 -14.36
CA PHE A 238 6.83 -11.69 -15.35
C PHE A 238 7.77 -10.63 -14.79
N THR A 239 7.50 -10.18 -13.56
CA THR A 239 8.31 -9.14 -12.91
C THR A 239 9.73 -9.62 -12.64
N SER A 240 9.90 -10.85 -12.12
CA SER A 240 11.22 -11.45 -11.90
C SER A 240 12.03 -11.56 -13.19
N LYS A 241 11.40 -12.03 -14.29
CA LYS A 241 12.04 -12.11 -15.61
C LYS A 241 12.49 -10.74 -16.12
N MET A 242 11.65 -9.71 -15.94
CA MET A 242 12.00 -8.33 -16.32
C MET A 242 13.22 -7.83 -15.52
N GLU A 243 13.22 -8.04 -14.21
CA GLU A 243 14.36 -7.67 -13.36
C GLU A 243 15.63 -8.43 -13.76
N GLY A 244 15.53 -9.72 -14.07
CA GLY A 244 16.66 -10.51 -14.57
C GLY A 244 17.21 -10.01 -15.90
N ASN A 245 16.34 -9.59 -16.84
CA ASN A 245 16.79 -8.98 -18.10
C ASN A 245 17.54 -7.65 -17.83
N LEU A 246 17.10 -6.84 -16.86
CA LEU A 246 17.81 -5.61 -16.50
C LEU A 246 19.21 -5.89 -15.92
N ASP A 247 19.36 -6.94 -15.10
CA ASP A 247 20.68 -7.36 -14.61
C ASP A 247 21.59 -7.82 -15.76
N LEU A 248 21.03 -8.51 -16.77
CA LEU A 248 21.78 -8.93 -17.96
C LEU A 248 22.23 -7.75 -18.82
N VAL A 249 21.42 -6.68 -18.89
CA VAL A 249 21.79 -5.42 -19.54
C VAL A 249 22.89 -4.71 -18.75
N GLU A 250 22.79 -4.62 -17.43
CA GLU A 250 23.83 -4.03 -16.56
C GLU A 250 25.19 -4.73 -16.75
N ASN A 251 25.18 -6.06 -16.87
CA ASN A 251 26.37 -6.87 -17.08
C ASN A 251 26.85 -6.91 -18.54
N GLY A 252 26.21 -6.18 -19.44
CA GLY A 252 26.57 -6.14 -20.87
C GLY A 252 26.31 -7.44 -21.63
N THR A 253 25.51 -8.36 -21.08
CA THR A 253 25.14 -9.64 -21.72
C THR A 253 23.96 -9.50 -22.68
N GLN A 254 23.08 -8.51 -22.45
CA GLN A 254 21.95 -8.20 -23.31
C GLN A 254 21.99 -6.74 -23.79
N ASN A 255 21.45 -6.49 -24.98
CA ASN A 255 21.30 -5.15 -25.54
C ASN A 255 20.06 -4.46 -24.96
N GLY A 256 20.26 -3.37 -24.21
CA GLY A 256 19.17 -2.62 -23.57
C GLY A 256 18.05 -2.18 -24.53
N PRO A 257 18.37 -1.54 -25.66
CA PRO A 257 17.38 -1.19 -26.69
C PRO A 257 16.51 -2.36 -27.18
N GLU A 258 17.10 -3.53 -27.44
CA GLU A 258 16.34 -4.72 -27.88
C GLU A 258 15.38 -5.23 -26.81
N ILE A 259 15.84 -5.27 -25.55
CA ILE A 259 15.01 -5.65 -24.40
C ILE A 259 13.85 -4.67 -24.22
N TRP A 260 14.10 -3.37 -24.38
CA TRP A 260 13.07 -2.35 -24.30
C TRP A 260 12.04 -2.47 -25.42
N ASP A 261 12.47 -2.67 -26.67
CA ASP A 261 11.56 -2.84 -27.81
C ASP A 261 10.66 -4.07 -27.63
N SER A 262 11.26 -5.20 -27.23
CA SER A 262 10.53 -6.43 -26.92
C SER A 262 9.46 -6.22 -25.84
N PHE A 263 9.81 -5.54 -24.74
CA PHE A 263 8.87 -5.20 -23.68
C PHE A 263 7.73 -4.30 -24.17
N VAL A 264 8.03 -3.26 -24.95
CA VAL A 264 7.02 -2.33 -25.46
C VAL A 264 6.03 -3.03 -26.38
N VAL A 265 6.50 -3.93 -27.24
CA VAL A 265 5.64 -4.73 -28.13
C VAL A 265 4.72 -5.64 -27.31
N GLN A 266 5.26 -6.39 -26.36
CA GLN A 266 4.48 -7.28 -25.47
C GLN A 266 3.45 -6.48 -24.66
N PHE A 267 3.87 -5.42 -23.98
CA PHE A 267 2.98 -4.57 -23.19
C PHE A 267 1.87 -3.96 -24.03
N ARG A 268 2.17 -3.49 -25.25
CA ARG A 268 1.15 -2.92 -26.15
C ARG A 268 0.12 -3.97 -26.54
N GLY A 269 0.54 -5.19 -26.83
CA GLY A 269 -0.36 -6.32 -27.10
C GLY A 269 -1.31 -6.58 -25.92
N MET A 270 -0.75 -6.75 -24.72
CA MET A 270 -1.52 -6.96 -23.49
C MET A 270 -2.49 -5.81 -23.20
N HIS A 271 -2.05 -4.55 -23.38
CA HIS A 271 -2.88 -3.38 -23.15
C HIS A 271 -4.05 -3.28 -24.14
N ASN A 272 -3.82 -3.57 -25.42
CA ASN A 272 -4.90 -3.57 -26.41
C ASN A 272 -5.94 -4.66 -26.12
N ASN A 273 -5.51 -5.87 -25.74
CA ASN A 273 -6.45 -6.91 -25.34
C ASN A 273 -7.21 -6.52 -24.05
N ALA A 274 -6.53 -5.94 -23.06
CA ALA A 274 -7.18 -5.41 -21.87
C ALA A 274 -8.28 -4.38 -22.21
N LEU A 275 -8.03 -3.50 -23.19
CA LEU A 275 -9.04 -2.55 -23.68
C LEU A 275 -10.23 -3.26 -24.34
N ASP A 276 -9.98 -4.31 -25.11
CA ASP A 276 -11.05 -5.05 -25.79
C ASP A 276 -11.88 -5.88 -24.81
N ILE A 277 -11.26 -6.52 -23.81
CA ILE A 277 -12.00 -7.20 -22.72
C ILE A 277 -12.84 -6.18 -21.95
N ARG A 278 -12.29 -5.00 -21.63
CA ARG A 278 -13.02 -3.94 -20.94
C ARG A 278 -14.25 -3.47 -21.71
N LYS A 279 -14.22 -3.45 -23.06
CA LYS A 279 -15.38 -3.06 -23.88
C LYS A 279 -16.50 -4.11 -23.86
N LYS A 280 -16.20 -5.38 -23.57
CA LYS A 280 -17.20 -6.46 -23.58
C LYS A 280 -18.31 -6.29 -22.55
N THR A 281 -18.07 -5.51 -21.49
CA THR A 281 -19.05 -5.31 -20.41
C THR A 281 -19.17 -3.84 -20.06
N ALA A 282 -20.38 -3.40 -19.71
CA ALA A 282 -20.59 -2.07 -19.16
C ALA A 282 -19.84 -1.89 -17.84
N THR A 283 -19.22 -0.72 -17.66
CA THR A 283 -18.52 -0.42 -16.39
C THR A 283 -19.50 -0.32 -15.23
N PRO A 284 -19.07 -0.56 -13.97
CA PRO A 284 -19.95 -0.44 -12.80
C PRO A 284 -20.67 0.91 -12.71
N ARG A 285 -20.02 1.99 -13.13
CA ARG A 285 -20.64 3.33 -13.18
C ARG A 285 -21.70 3.45 -14.27
N GLN A 286 -21.46 2.87 -15.44
CA GLN A 286 -22.45 2.86 -16.52
C GLN A 286 -23.68 2.04 -16.10
N ARG A 287 -23.47 0.85 -15.52
CA ARG A 287 -24.55 -0.01 -15.02
C ARG A 287 -25.39 0.69 -13.96
N ALA A 288 -24.76 1.22 -12.92
CA ALA A 288 -25.45 1.96 -11.87
C ALA A 288 -26.23 3.17 -12.40
N LEU A 289 -25.68 3.88 -13.40
CA LEU A 289 -26.38 4.99 -14.04
C LEU A 289 -27.61 4.50 -14.80
N ILE A 290 -27.48 3.45 -15.60
CA ILE A 290 -28.59 2.85 -16.36
C ILE A 290 -29.68 2.39 -15.39
N GLU A 291 -29.33 1.58 -14.39
CA GLU A 291 -30.26 1.09 -13.35
C GLU A 291 -31.03 2.22 -12.68
N SER A 292 -30.33 3.28 -12.25
CA SER A 292 -30.96 4.43 -11.61
C SER A 292 -31.99 5.17 -12.47
N ARG A 293 -31.90 5.05 -13.81
CA ARG A 293 -32.82 5.70 -14.75
C ARG A 293 -33.93 4.77 -15.20
N LEU A 294 -33.66 3.46 -15.32
CA LEU A 294 -34.67 2.47 -15.69
C LEU A 294 -35.81 2.38 -14.67
N VAL A 295 -35.54 2.56 -13.38
CA VAL A 295 -36.56 2.51 -12.30
C VAL A 295 -37.73 3.48 -12.53
N HIS A 296 -37.52 4.55 -13.30
CA HIS A 296 -38.51 5.59 -13.54
C HIS A 296 -39.23 5.47 -14.89
N LEU A 297 -38.96 4.40 -15.66
CA LEU A 297 -39.54 4.18 -16.99
C LEU A 297 -40.66 3.15 -16.96
N GLN A 298 -41.58 3.26 -17.93
CA GLN A 298 -42.60 2.23 -18.17
C GLN A 298 -41.95 0.95 -18.73
N PRO A 299 -42.46 -0.24 -18.39
CA PRO A 299 -41.88 -1.52 -18.80
C PRO A 299 -41.64 -1.65 -20.30
N GLU A 300 -42.53 -1.11 -21.13
CA GLU A 300 -42.42 -1.14 -22.60
C GLU A 300 -41.23 -0.31 -23.10
N LEU A 301 -40.99 0.85 -22.49
CA LEU A 301 -39.88 1.73 -22.85
C LEU A 301 -38.54 1.18 -22.32
N ILE A 302 -38.56 0.48 -21.19
CA ILE A 302 -37.38 -0.24 -20.66
C ILE A 302 -36.94 -1.30 -21.66
N ASP A 303 -37.88 -2.12 -22.14
CA ASP A 303 -37.57 -3.19 -23.10
C ASP A 303 -37.05 -2.63 -24.43
N GLU A 304 -37.63 -1.52 -24.90
CA GLU A 304 -37.18 -0.81 -26.11
C GLU A 304 -35.75 -0.23 -25.97
N VAL A 305 -35.47 0.43 -24.85
CA VAL A 305 -34.18 1.07 -24.60
C VAL A 305 -33.09 0.03 -24.38
N MET A 306 -33.39 -1.03 -23.64
CA MET A 306 -32.45 -2.11 -23.33
C MET A 306 -32.38 -3.17 -24.43
N SER A 307 -33.23 -3.10 -25.46
CA SER A 307 -33.32 -4.09 -26.55
C SER A 307 -33.46 -5.53 -26.01
N SER A 308 -34.32 -5.71 -25.01
CA SER A 308 -34.56 -6.98 -24.30
C SER A 308 -33.34 -7.61 -23.62
N LYS A 309 -32.28 -6.83 -23.37
CA LYS A 309 -31.11 -7.27 -22.59
C LYS A 309 -31.22 -6.83 -21.14
N THR A 310 -30.61 -7.59 -20.25
CA THR A 310 -30.38 -7.17 -18.87
C THR A 310 -29.16 -6.24 -18.78
N VAL A 311 -29.04 -5.49 -17.68
CA VAL A 311 -27.90 -4.57 -17.43
C VAL A 311 -26.55 -5.31 -17.36
N ASP A 312 -26.57 -6.60 -17.05
CA ASP A 312 -25.35 -7.43 -17.02
C ASP A 312 -24.90 -7.87 -18.42
N GLU A 313 -25.81 -7.94 -19.38
CA GLU A 313 -25.58 -8.45 -20.74
C GLU A 313 -25.15 -7.37 -21.74
N ILE A 314 -25.20 -6.09 -21.34
CA ILE A 314 -24.82 -4.97 -22.20
C ILE A 314 -23.30 -4.74 -22.20
N THR A 315 -22.79 -4.50 -23.41
CA THR A 315 -21.40 -4.11 -23.65
C THR A 315 -21.16 -2.65 -23.22
N GLY A 316 -19.90 -2.25 -23.12
CA GLY A 316 -19.54 -0.86 -22.78
C GLY A 316 -19.99 0.15 -23.83
N ASP A 317 -20.02 -0.24 -25.11
CA ASP A 317 -20.46 0.59 -26.22
C ASP A 317 -22.00 0.69 -26.26
N GLU A 318 -22.71 -0.42 -26.06
CA GLU A 318 -24.17 -0.42 -25.91
C GLU A 318 -24.60 0.43 -24.72
N ALA A 319 -23.91 0.30 -23.58
CA ALA A 319 -24.19 1.11 -22.40
C ALA A 319 -24.07 2.61 -22.67
N ARG A 320 -23.12 3.03 -23.53
CA ARG A 320 -23.00 4.44 -23.92
C ARG A 320 -24.21 4.91 -24.72
N VAL A 321 -24.62 4.12 -25.72
CA VAL A 321 -25.81 4.42 -26.54
C VAL A 321 -27.08 4.47 -25.67
N ILE A 322 -27.22 3.50 -24.77
CA ILE A 322 -28.34 3.43 -23.81
C ILE A 322 -28.34 4.67 -22.91
N ILE A 323 -27.20 5.08 -22.37
CA ILE A 323 -27.10 6.28 -21.52
C ILE A 323 -27.49 7.55 -22.28
N ASP A 324 -27.03 7.69 -23.53
CA ASP A 324 -27.37 8.86 -24.37
C ASP A 324 -28.88 8.87 -24.67
N ARG A 325 -29.47 7.72 -25.00
CA ARG A 325 -30.92 7.59 -25.24
C ARG A 325 -31.75 7.85 -23.97
N LEU A 326 -31.33 7.30 -22.83
CA LEU A 326 -31.94 7.59 -21.53
C LEU A 326 -31.88 9.08 -21.25
N LYS A 327 -30.77 9.76 -21.55
CA LYS A 327 -30.67 11.21 -21.34
C LYS A 327 -31.71 11.98 -22.15
N GLU A 328 -31.90 11.65 -23.42
CA GLU A 328 -32.93 12.27 -24.28
C GLU A 328 -34.36 12.00 -23.76
N ILE A 329 -34.62 10.77 -23.31
CA ILE A 329 -35.89 10.41 -22.67
C ILE A 329 -36.06 11.20 -21.37
N GLY A 330 -35.00 11.37 -20.59
CA GLY A 330 -35.02 12.16 -19.37
C GLY A 330 -35.32 13.63 -19.58
N ASP A 331 -34.78 14.20 -20.65
CA ASP A 331 -35.02 15.59 -21.05
C ASP A 331 -36.46 15.80 -21.56
N THR A 332 -37.16 14.75 -21.99
CA THR A 332 -38.54 14.81 -22.51
C THR A 332 -39.61 14.38 -21.49
N VAL A 333 -39.34 13.33 -20.71
CA VAL A 333 -40.24 12.75 -19.70
C VAL A 333 -40.04 13.41 -18.32
N GLY A 334 -38.91 14.07 -18.09
CA GLY A 334 -38.60 14.77 -16.85
C GLY A 334 -38.23 13.80 -15.72
N TYR A 335 -37.09 13.12 -15.84
CA TYR A 335 -36.60 12.26 -14.74
C TYR A 335 -36.48 13.03 -13.42
N PRO A 336 -36.60 12.38 -12.27
CA PRO A 336 -36.33 13.04 -10.99
C PRO A 336 -34.88 13.54 -10.90
N PRO A 337 -34.60 14.56 -10.07
CA PRO A 337 -33.26 15.04 -9.80
C PRO A 337 -32.37 13.89 -9.30
N SER A 338 -31.12 13.88 -9.74
CA SER A 338 -30.14 12.95 -9.16
C SER A 338 -29.96 13.21 -7.67
N GLU A 339 -29.60 12.19 -6.87
CA GLU A 339 -29.31 12.38 -5.43
C GLU A 339 -28.34 13.54 -5.16
N LYS A 340 -27.36 13.74 -6.04
CA LYS A 340 -26.41 14.86 -5.97
C LYS A 340 -27.08 16.22 -6.17
N GLN A 341 -28.03 16.32 -7.11
CA GLN A 341 -28.79 17.54 -7.33
C GLN A 341 -29.68 17.82 -6.11
N SER A 342 -30.41 16.81 -5.61
CA SER A 342 -31.28 16.95 -4.43
C SER A 342 -30.48 17.37 -3.19
N ALA A 343 -29.35 16.71 -2.92
CA ALA A 343 -28.46 17.05 -1.81
C ALA A 343 -27.86 18.46 -1.96
N LEU A 344 -27.53 18.87 -3.20
CA LEU A 344 -27.01 20.21 -3.46
C LEU A 344 -28.08 21.29 -3.24
N ILE A 345 -29.32 21.04 -3.69
CA ILE A 345 -30.47 21.93 -3.44
C ILE A 345 -30.66 22.11 -1.94
N LEU A 346 -30.73 21.02 -1.18
CA LEU A 346 -30.86 21.07 0.29
C LEU A 346 -29.72 21.84 0.95
N LYS A 347 -28.48 21.59 0.54
CA LYS A 347 -27.31 22.29 1.06
C LYS A 347 -27.34 23.79 0.74
N LEU A 348 -27.74 24.17 -0.47
CA LEU A 348 -27.83 25.57 -0.87
C LEU A 348 -29.00 26.29 -0.19
N ALA A 349 -30.13 25.60 -0.03
CA ALA A 349 -31.29 26.09 0.72
C ALA A 349 -30.91 26.46 2.15
N ASP A 350 -30.25 25.52 2.85
CA ASP A 350 -29.74 25.72 4.21
C ASP A 350 -28.71 26.88 4.28
N GLN A 351 -27.80 26.98 3.31
CA GLN A 351 -26.83 28.07 3.26
C GLN A 351 -27.46 29.46 3.10
N ILE A 352 -28.58 29.58 2.39
CA ILE A 352 -29.27 30.85 2.13
C ILE A 352 -30.33 31.11 3.22
N GLY A 353 -30.60 30.14 4.11
CA GLY A 353 -31.59 30.24 5.17
C GLY A 353 -33.04 30.16 4.66
N ILE A 354 -33.26 29.54 3.50
CA ILE A 354 -34.60 29.32 2.94
C ILE A 354 -34.97 27.86 3.21
N GLY A 355 -36.10 27.64 3.89
CA GLY A 355 -36.63 26.29 4.11
C GLY A 355 -36.94 25.57 2.79
N LEU A 356 -36.97 24.24 2.81
CA LEU A 356 -37.19 23.44 1.59
C LEU A 356 -38.47 23.84 0.85
N ASP A 357 -39.55 24.10 1.57
CA ASP A 357 -40.84 24.53 0.99
C ASP A 357 -40.70 25.84 0.20
N GLY A 358 -39.99 26.82 0.75
CA GLY A 358 -39.74 28.11 0.08
C GLY A 358 -38.82 27.97 -1.14
N VAL A 359 -37.93 26.97 -1.17
CA VAL A 359 -37.10 26.66 -2.33
C VAL A 359 -37.89 25.93 -3.42
N LEU A 360 -38.80 25.04 -3.04
CA LEU A 360 -39.68 24.33 -3.97
C LEU A 360 -40.72 25.26 -4.61
N GLU A 361 -41.25 26.22 -3.85
CA GLU A 361 -42.11 27.30 -4.39
C GLU A 361 -41.41 28.11 -5.49
N MET A 362 -40.09 28.36 -5.37
CA MET A 362 -39.33 29.06 -6.42
C MET A 362 -39.27 28.29 -7.74
N ALA A 363 -39.38 26.97 -7.69
CA ALA A 363 -39.48 26.10 -8.86
C ALA A 363 -40.93 25.77 -9.25
N GLY A 364 -41.93 26.33 -8.55
CA GLY A 364 -43.35 26.10 -8.81
C GLY A 364 -43.82 24.68 -8.51
N VAL A 365 -43.12 23.95 -7.64
CA VAL A 365 -43.44 22.56 -7.27
C VAL A 365 -43.67 22.42 -5.77
N SER A 366 -44.44 21.42 -5.36
CA SER A 366 -44.75 21.16 -3.95
C SER A 366 -43.87 20.07 -3.32
N ASP A 367 -43.15 19.30 -4.13
CA ASP A 367 -42.32 18.18 -3.68
C ASP A 367 -41.02 18.12 -4.49
N ILE A 368 -39.92 17.72 -3.83
CA ILE A 368 -38.61 17.61 -4.47
C ILE A 368 -38.59 16.54 -5.58
N SER A 369 -39.46 15.53 -5.49
CA SER A 369 -39.66 14.49 -6.51
C SER A 369 -40.36 15.00 -7.77
N ALA A 370 -41.05 16.15 -7.68
CA ALA A 370 -41.68 16.81 -8.84
C ALA A 370 -40.69 17.69 -9.62
N LEU A 371 -39.47 17.90 -9.12
CA LEU A 371 -38.41 18.50 -9.91
C LEU A 371 -37.96 17.56 -11.02
N THR A 372 -37.49 18.13 -12.12
CA THR A 372 -36.87 17.38 -13.20
C THR A 372 -35.35 17.55 -13.16
N GLY A 373 -34.64 16.42 -13.24
CA GLY A 373 -33.19 16.33 -13.34
C GLY A 373 -32.69 16.57 -14.76
N GLY A 374 -31.39 16.38 -14.98
CA GLY A 374 -30.74 16.69 -16.26
C GLY A 374 -30.17 18.12 -16.32
N SER A 375 -29.41 18.42 -17.36
CA SER A 375 -28.71 19.72 -17.50
C SER A 375 -29.66 20.89 -17.77
N SER A 376 -30.85 20.61 -18.27
CA SER A 376 -31.93 21.56 -18.59
C SER A 376 -33.20 21.32 -17.78
N GLY A 377 -33.14 20.46 -16.75
CA GLY A 377 -34.27 20.20 -15.87
C GLY A 377 -34.46 21.29 -14.80
N THR A 378 -35.66 21.34 -14.22
CA THR A 378 -36.05 22.36 -13.23
C THR A 378 -35.16 22.33 -11.98
N ALA A 379 -34.59 21.18 -11.63
CA ALA A 379 -33.61 21.07 -10.55
C ALA A 379 -32.30 21.83 -10.85
N SER A 380 -31.82 21.81 -12.10
CA SER A 380 -30.60 22.52 -12.50
C SER A 380 -30.83 24.03 -12.57
N GLU A 381 -31.99 24.47 -13.05
CA GLU A 381 -32.40 25.89 -13.04
C GLU A 381 -32.53 26.42 -11.60
N LEU A 382 -33.14 25.62 -10.71
CA LEU A 382 -33.27 25.94 -9.30
C LEU A 382 -31.90 26.03 -8.62
N ILE A 383 -31.00 25.09 -8.88
CA ILE A 383 -29.61 25.14 -8.39
C ILE A 383 -28.91 26.41 -8.88
N GLY A 384 -29.07 26.78 -10.16
CA GLY A 384 -28.51 28.02 -10.70
C GLY A 384 -29.01 29.25 -9.94
N THR A 385 -30.32 29.32 -9.72
CA THR A 385 -30.97 30.41 -8.98
C THR A 385 -30.49 30.50 -7.53
N LEU A 386 -30.36 29.36 -6.85
CA LEU A 386 -29.85 29.29 -5.48
C LEU A 386 -28.37 29.69 -5.43
N ILE A 387 -27.55 29.26 -6.40
CA ILE A 387 -26.14 29.66 -6.49
C ILE A 387 -26.04 31.17 -6.62
N GLU A 388 -26.82 31.80 -7.52
CA GLU A 388 -26.85 33.26 -7.67
C GLU A 388 -27.22 33.96 -6.36
N LYS A 389 -28.27 33.51 -5.68
CA LYS A 389 -28.66 34.06 -4.37
C LYS A 389 -27.60 33.86 -3.29
N SER A 390 -26.79 32.80 -3.40
CA SER A 390 -25.72 32.50 -2.45
C SER A 390 -24.43 33.32 -2.66
N LYS A 391 -24.29 34.03 -3.78
CA LYS A 391 -23.05 34.72 -4.16
C LYS A 391 -22.64 35.82 -3.19
N GLU A 392 -23.62 36.53 -2.64
CA GLU A 392 -23.44 37.63 -1.69
C GLU A 392 -23.26 37.16 -0.24
N LEU A 393 -23.36 35.86 0.02
CA LEU A 393 -23.06 35.30 1.34
C LEU A 393 -21.55 35.39 1.63
N PRO A 394 -21.14 35.40 2.91
CA PRO A 394 -19.74 35.36 3.30
C PRO A 394 -18.98 34.19 2.66
N ALA A 395 -17.72 34.45 2.30
CA ALA A 395 -16.83 33.48 1.71
C ALA A 395 -16.69 32.24 2.61
N THR A 396 -16.70 31.06 2.00
CA THR A 396 -16.53 29.81 2.76
C THR A 396 -15.11 29.68 3.31
N ALA A 397 -14.94 29.01 4.46
CA ALA A 397 -13.63 28.76 5.05
C ALA A 397 -12.64 28.12 4.06
N SER A 398 -13.13 27.22 3.19
CA SER A 398 -12.31 26.59 2.15
C SER A 398 -11.87 27.57 1.05
N GLN A 399 -12.70 28.55 0.68
CA GLN A 399 -12.30 29.60 -0.27
C GLN A 399 -11.24 30.52 0.34
N VAL A 400 -11.41 30.89 1.62
CA VAL A 400 -10.45 31.69 2.38
C VAL A 400 -9.10 30.98 2.49
N ASP A 401 -9.09 29.69 2.88
CA ASP A 401 -7.89 28.85 2.95
C ASP A 401 -7.19 28.72 1.58
N LEU A 402 -7.97 28.54 0.51
CA LEU A 402 -7.43 28.47 -0.85
C LEU A 402 -6.81 29.80 -1.31
N ILE A 403 -7.40 30.94 -0.94
CA ILE A 403 -6.81 32.26 -1.20
C ILE A 403 -5.48 32.39 -0.47
N GLY A 404 -5.40 31.95 0.81
CA GLY A 404 -4.15 31.93 1.58
C GLY A 404 -3.06 31.09 0.90
N LYS A 405 -3.39 29.86 0.50
CA LYS A 405 -2.46 28.98 -0.24
C LYS A 405 -2.01 29.58 -1.58
N LEU A 406 -2.91 30.24 -2.31
CA LEU A 406 -2.57 30.89 -3.58
C LEU A 406 -1.72 32.14 -3.38
N ALA A 407 -1.91 32.87 -2.28
CA ALA A 407 -1.07 34.00 -1.89
C ALA A 407 0.37 33.55 -1.63
N GLU A 408 0.54 32.49 -0.83
CA GLU A 408 1.83 31.88 -0.50
C GLU A 408 2.54 31.34 -1.76
N GLN A 409 1.82 30.58 -2.61
CA GLN A 409 2.37 30.03 -3.85
C GLN A 409 2.84 31.11 -4.85
N ASN A 410 2.30 32.33 -4.77
CA ASN A 410 2.62 33.42 -5.70
C ASN A 410 3.45 34.52 -5.05
N ASP A 411 3.90 34.34 -3.81
CA ASP A 411 4.68 35.30 -3.03
C ASP A 411 4.01 36.68 -2.95
N LYS A 412 2.73 36.69 -2.55
CA LYS A 412 1.90 37.89 -2.43
C LYS A 412 1.29 37.97 -1.05
N GLN A 413 1.17 39.19 -0.53
CA GLN A 413 0.39 39.43 0.69
C GLN A 413 -1.11 39.30 0.41
N ILE A 414 -1.87 38.79 1.39
CA ILE A 414 -3.33 38.66 1.30
C ILE A 414 -3.98 40.02 1.06
N SER A 415 -3.47 41.09 1.69
CA SER A 415 -3.91 42.47 1.48
C SER A 415 -3.90 42.87 0.00
N GLU A 416 -2.86 42.51 -0.76
CA GLU A 416 -2.82 42.77 -2.20
C GLU A 416 -3.92 42.03 -2.96
N LEU A 417 -4.30 40.83 -2.53
CA LEU A 417 -5.37 40.06 -3.16
C LEU A 417 -6.75 40.64 -2.86
N LEU A 418 -6.96 41.18 -1.67
CA LEU A 418 -8.22 41.82 -1.29
C LEU A 418 -8.50 43.09 -2.12
N THR A 419 -7.46 43.83 -2.51
CA THR A 419 -7.63 45.01 -3.40
C THR A 419 -8.25 44.69 -4.76
N ILE A 420 -8.15 43.44 -5.22
CA ILE A 420 -8.70 42.98 -6.52
C ILE A 420 -10.23 43.15 -6.59
N VAL A 421 -10.87 43.10 -5.42
CA VAL A 421 -12.33 43.16 -5.23
C VAL A 421 -12.73 44.33 -4.33
N GLY A 422 -11.76 45.16 -3.90
CA GLY A 422 -12.02 46.32 -3.04
C GLY A 422 -12.33 46.00 -1.57
N ALA A 423 -12.07 44.77 -1.11
CA ALA A 423 -12.27 44.38 0.29
C ALA A 423 -11.12 44.88 1.17
N ARG A 424 -11.42 45.25 2.42
CA ARG A 424 -10.41 45.71 3.39
C ARG A 424 -9.93 44.58 4.29
N ASP A 425 -10.83 43.65 4.60
CA ASP A 425 -10.55 42.49 5.42
C ASP A 425 -11.06 41.19 4.75
N ILE A 426 -10.45 40.06 5.11
CA ILE A 426 -10.83 38.76 4.56
C ILE A 426 -12.23 38.32 5.00
N SER A 427 -12.70 38.81 6.15
CA SER A 427 -14.05 38.58 6.67
C SER A 427 -15.15 39.32 5.91
N GLU A 428 -14.80 40.37 5.15
CA GLU A 428 -15.72 41.13 4.29
C GLU A 428 -15.96 40.45 2.94
N LEU A 429 -15.19 39.39 2.62
CA LEU A 429 -15.30 38.73 1.32
C LEU A 429 -16.63 38.00 1.19
N THR A 430 -17.34 38.27 0.10
CA THR A 430 -18.42 37.39 -0.35
C THR A 430 -17.86 36.16 -1.08
N LYS A 431 -18.70 35.13 -1.29
CA LYS A 431 -18.33 33.98 -2.13
C LYS A 431 -17.98 34.40 -3.56
N ASN A 432 -18.61 35.45 -4.08
CA ASN A 432 -18.32 36.01 -5.40
C ASN A 432 -16.95 36.69 -5.46
N ASP A 433 -16.64 37.50 -4.44
CA ASP A 433 -15.34 38.17 -4.32
C ASP A 433 -14.21 37.15 -4.23
N ALA A 434 -14.37 36.16 -3.36
CA ALA A 434 -13.39 35.10 -3.18
C ALA A 434 -13.16 34.31 -4.48
N SER A 435 -14.22 33.99 -5.22
CA SER A 435 -14.14 33.29 -6.51
C SER A 435 -13.42 34.14 -7.58
N THR A 436 -13.66 35.46 -7.59
CA THR A 436 -13.00 36.41 -8.48
C THR A 436 -11.49 36.48 -8.23
N ILE A 437 -11.09 36.54 -6.96
CA ILE A 437 -9.67 36.49 -6.55
C ILE A 437 -9.04 35.16 -7.00
N ILE A 438 -9.65 34.01 -6.68
CA ILE A 438 -9.13 32.68 -7.02
C ILE A 438 -8.96 32.52 -8.55
N SER A 439 -9.94 32.97 -9.33
CA SER A 439 -9.90 32.88 -10.80
C SER A 439 -8.76 33.72 -11.39
N LYS A 440 -8.60 34.98 -10.96
CA LYS A 440 -7.49 35.85 -11.39
C LYS A 440 -6.13 35.27 -11.03
N MET A 441 -6.00 34.63 -9.87
CA MET A 441 -4.76 34.00 -9.41
C MET A 441 -4.41 32.73 -10.19
N LYS A 442 -5.41 31.86 -10.47
CA LYS A 442 -5.21 30.66 -11.29
C LYS A 442 -4.96 30.98 -12.77
N GLY A 443 -5.60 32.00 -13.31
CA GLY A 443 -5.36 32.49 -14.68
C GLY A 443 -3.94 33.00 -14.90
N ARG A 444 -3.38 33.73 -13.91
CA ARG A 444 -1.99 34.22 -13.95
C ARG A 444 -0.94 33.13 -13.81
N SER A 445 -1.23 32.04 -13.08
CA SER A 445 -0.35 30.87 -12.94
C SER A 445 -0.05 30.18 -14.28
N ARG A 446 -1.02 30.09 -15.21
CA ARG A 446 -0.81 29.50 -16.55
C ARG A 446 0.19 30.28 -17.41
N GLY A 447 0.27 31.60 -17.26
CA GLY A 447 1.24 32.45 -17.99
C GLY A 447 2.69 32.26 -17.52
N ARG A 448 2.92 32.10 -16.21
CA ARG A 448 4.26 31.88 -15.64
C ARG A 448 4.84 30.50 -15.97
N ARG A 449 4.00 29.48 -16.09
CA ARG A 449 4.43 28.11 -16.45
C ARG A 449 4.94 28.01 -17.91
N ARG A 450 4.52 28.92 -18.79
CA ARG A 450 4.98 28.98 -20.19
C ARG A 450 6.32 29.71 -20.35
N LYS A 451 6.62 30.70 -19.50
CA LYS A 451 7.90 31.44 -19.49
C LYS A 451 9.07 30.73 -18.79
N LYS A 452 8.82 29.67 -18.03
CA LYS A 452 9.86 28.83 -17.39
C LYS A 452 10.32 27.63 -18.26
N LYS A 453 9.81 27.54 -19.50
CA LYS A 453 10.13 26.48 -20.47
C LYS A 453 10.73 27.02 -21.79
N SER A 454 11.20 28.27 -21.82
CA SER A 454 12.02 28.80 -22.92
C SER A 454 13.46 28.95 -22.46
#